data_AF-A0A0D8XN27-F1
#
_entry.id   AF-A0A0D8XN27-F1
#
_cell.length_a   1.000
_cell.length_b   1.000
_cell.length_c   1.000
_cell.angle_alpha   90.00
_cell.angle_beta   90.00
_cell.angle_gamma   90.00
#
_symmetry.space_group_name_H-M   'P 1'
#
loop_
_entity.id
_entity.type
_entity.pdbx_description
1 polymer ?
#
loop_
_entity_poly.entity_id
_entity_poly.type
_entity_poly.pdbx_seq_one_letter_code
_entity_poly.pdbx_strand_id
1 'polypeptide(L)'
;MHGSLCDTVVTTVDGQKFDIKDLDDDQWMAMVSDWSLPIFEIAEKHNSTLLSRLTYTIFKQADLFRIFKLSPIKFFNFFHALECGYWDIPYHNRVHAADVLHGCYYLTCHPIRPLIGPNTSIDSLQSSSLTQASPMSQSMSTLELMALYTAAAMHDYDHPGRTNAFLVAAEDKKFIPRSSEITKSNDSAVLIPLMMLSLLQNLK
;
A
#
# COMPACT_ATOMS: atom_id res chain seq x y z
N MET A 1 32.28 17.74 1.40
CA MET A 1 32.52 16.46 0.70
C MET A 1 31.25 15.63 0.82
N HIS A 2 30.58 15.36 -0.30
CA HIS A 2 29.33 14.60 -0.36
C HIS A 2 29.57 13.13 0.00
N GLY A 3 28.90 12.62 1.03
CA GLY A 3 28.85 11.19 1.32
C GLY A 3 27.92 10.51 0.32
N SER A 4 28.47 9.58 -0.48
CA SER A 4 27.72 8.70 -1.38
C SER A 4 27.11 7.56 -0.56
N LEU A 5 25.82 7.26 -0.75
CA LEU A 5 25.20 6.03 -0.27
C LEU A 5 25.85 4.85 -1.00
N CYS A 6 26.82 4.17 -0.38
CA CYS A 6 27.50 3.02 -0.96
C CYS A 6 26.98 1.65 -0.49
N ASP A 7 25.85 1.59 0.22
CA ASP A 7 25.25 0.30 0.61
C ASP A 7 23.95 0.09 -0.15
N THR A 8 24.08 -0.45 -1.37
CA THR A 8 22.97 -0.77 -2.28
C THR A 8 22.08 -1.90 -1.75
N VAL A 9 22.57 -2.70 -0.81
CA VAL A 9 21.84 -3.85 -0.26
C VAL A 9 21.42 -3.57 1.18
N VAL A 10 20.12 -3.58 1.43
CA VAL A 10 19.54 -3.54 2.77
C VAL A 10 19.33 -4.96 3.28
N THR A 11 19.73 -5.24 4.53
CA THR A 11 19.43 -6.50 5.20
C THR A 11 18.48 -6.25 6.37
N THR A 12 17.38 -6.97 6.42
CA THR A 12 16.41 -6.90 7.52
C THR A 12 16.89 -7.66 8.76
N VAL A 13 16.21 -7.47 9.89
CA VAL A 13 16.56 -8.09 11.19
C VAL A 13 16.51 -9.61 11.18
N ASP A 14 15.69 -10.20 10.31
CA ASP A 14 15.57 -11.66 10.08
C ASP A 14 16.48 -12.16 8.95
N GLY A 15 17.30 -11.28 8.36
CA GLY A 15 18.33 -11.64 7.39
C GLY A 15 17.88 -11.60 5.92
N GLN A 16 16.63 -11.23 5.62
CA GLN A 16 16.20 -11.00 4.23
C GLN A 16 16.97 -9.82 3.62
N LYS A 17 17.45 -10.00 2.39
CA LYS A 17 18.20 -8.98 1.66
C LYS A 17 17.36 -8.36 0.56
N PHE A 18 17.45 -7.05 0.45
CA PHE A 18 16.84 -6.23 -0.60
C PHE A 18 17.96 -5.44 -1.28
N ASP A 19 18.25 -5.78 -2.53
CA ASP A 19 19.20 -5.02 -3.35
C ASP A 19 18.43 -3.90 -4.07
N ILE A 20 18.66 -2.66 -3.65
CA ILE A 20 17.96 -1.48 -4.18
C ILE A 20 18.30 -1.27 -5.66
N LYS A 21 19.51 -1.62 -6.13
CA LYS A 21 19.83 -1.56 -7.56
C LYS A 21 19.00 -2.58 -8.33
N ASP A 22 18.93 -3.81 -7.83
CA ASP A 22 18.11 -4.86 -8.45
C ASP A 22 16.65 -4.42 -8.55
N LEU A 23 16.10 -3.79 -7.50
CA LEU A 23 14.74 -3.25 -7.53
C LEU A 23 14.59 -2.13 -8.58
N ASP A 24 15.57 -1.24 -8.67
CA ASP A 24 15.57 -0.11 -9.62
C ASP A 24 15.70 -0.56 -11.07
N ASP A 25 16.43 -1.67 -11.30
CA ASP A 25 16.65 -2.27 -12.61
C ASP A 25 15.56 -3.32 -12.96
N ASP A 26 14.64 -3.67 -12.04
CA ASP A 26 13.57 -4.65 -12.28
C ASP A 26 12.50 -4.08 -13.24
N GLN A 27 12.40 -4.71 -14.41
CA GLN A 27 11.49 -4.31 -15.48
C GLN A 27 10.01 -4.26 -15.04
N TRP A 28 9.58 -5.16 -14.16
CA TRP A 28 8.20 -5.15 -13.68
C TRP A 28 7.95 -4.04 -12.68
N MET A 29 8.94 -3.70 -11.85
CA MET A 29 8.83 -2.56 -10.93
C MET A 29 8.78 -1.24 -11.71
N ALA A 30 9.45 -1.14 -12.86
CA ALA A 30 9.35 0.02 -13.74
C ALA A 30 7.92 0.20 -14.32
N MET A 31 7.13 -0.86 -14.41
CA MET A 31 5.76 -0.87 -14.92
C MET A 31 4.68 -0.64 -13.84
N VAL A 32 5.03 -0.27 -12.60
CA VAL A 32 4.05 -0.11 -11.51
C VAL A 32 3.00 0.99 -11.74
N SER A 33 3.22 1.86 -12.73
CA SER A 33 2.21 2.84 -13.16
C SER A 33 1.23 2.26 -14.19
N ASP A 34 1.45 1.06 -14.72
CA ASP A 34 0.57 0.46 -15.71
C ASP A 34 -0.54 -0.36 -15.03
N TRP A 35 -1.80 -0.13 -15.42
CA TRP A 35 -2.94 -0.87 -14.86
C TRP A 35 -2.79 -2.39 -15.00
N SER A 36 -2.18 -2.85 -16.10
CA SER A 36 -1.98 -4.26 -16.42
C SER A 36 -0.67 -4.83 -15.84
N LEU A 37 -0.28 -4.40 -14.63
CA LEU A 37 0.88 -4.95 -13.93
C LEU A 37 0.70 -6.47 -13.74
N PRO A 38 1.64 -7.31 -14.19
CA PRO A 38 1.53 -8.77 -14.12
C PRO A 38 1.81 -9.27 -12.68
N ILE A 39 0.88 -9.00 -11.76
CA ILE A 39 1.09 -9.17 -10.32
C ILE A 39 1.39 -10.62 -9.92
N PHE A 40 0.81 -11.60 -10.61
CA PHE A 40 1.01 -13.02 -10.32
C PHE A 40 2.40 -13.49 -10.75
N GLU A 41 2.88 -13.04 -11.91
CA GLU A 41 4.22 -13.33 -12.40
C GLU A 41 5.29 -12.70 -11.49
N ILE A 42 5.05 -11.48 -11.00
CA ILE A 42 5.90 -10.84 -10.00
C ILE A 42 5.87 -11.64 -8.69
N ALA A 43 4.70 -12.12 -8.27
CA ALA A 43 4.56 -12.96 -7.09
C ALA A 43 5.32 -14.29 -7.22
N GLU A 44 5.33 -14.91 -8.39
CA GLU A 44 6.10 -16.13 -8.63
C GLU A 44 7.61 -15.89 -8.52
N LYS A 45 8.11 -14.77 -9.08
CA LYS A 45 9.52 -14.38 -9.01
C LYS A 45 9.95 -13.96 -7.59
N HIS A 46 9.10 -13.24 -6.88
CA HIS A 46 9.39 -12.58 -5.61
C HIS A 46 8.46 -13.02 -4.48
N ASN A 47 8.19 -14.32 -4.37
CA ASN A 47 7.15 -14.90 -3.52
C ASN A 47 7.11 -14.34 -2.08
N SER A 48 8.24 -14.22 -1.40
CA SER A 48 8.28 -13.74 -0.01
C SER A 48 8.57 -12.24 0.16
N THR A 49 8.73 -11.49 -0.94
CA THR A 49 9.17 -10.08 -0.90
C THR A 49 8.39 -9.14 -1.81
N LEU A 50 7.34 -9.64 -2.49
CA LEU A 50 6.51 -8.91 -3.44
C LEU A 50 5.95 -7.62 -2.83
N LEU A 51 5.26 -7.72 -1.69
CA LEU A 51 4.57 -6.59 -1.08
C LEU A 51 5.60 -5.54 -0.64
N SER A 52 6.71 -5.97 -0.03
CA SER A 52 7.80 -5.08 0.39
C SER A 52 8.44 -4.35 -0.79
N ARG A 53 8.75 -5.07 -1.88
CA ARG A 53 9.34 -4.52 -3.12
C ARG A 53 8.39 -3.52 -3.77
N LEU A 54 7.12 -3.90 -3.97
CA LEU A 54 6.13 -3.05 -4.61
C LEU A 54 5.87 -1.77 -3.82
N THR A 55 5.77 -1.89 -2.49
CA THR A 55 5.62 -0.72 -1.60
C THR A 55 6.82 0.21 -1.70
N TYR A 56 8.05 -0.34 -1.70
CA TYR A 56 9.26 0.46 -1.89
C TYR A 56 9.22 1.26 -3.19
N THR A 57 8.89 0.60 -4.30
CA THR A 57 8.80 1.21 -5.63
C THR A 57 7.78 2.35 -5.65
N ILE A 58 6.57 2.13 -5.10
CA ILE A 58 5.51 3.14 -5.02
C ILE A 58 5.94 4.33 -4.16
N PHE A 59 6.56 4.09 -3.00
CA PHE A 59 7.05 5.16 -2.12
C PHE A 59 8.16 5.97 -2.77
N LYS A 60 9.01 5.33 -3.57
CA LYS A 60 10.06 5.99 -4.33
C LYS A 60 9.46 6.84 -5.45
N GLN A 61 8.52 6.31 -6.24
CA GLN A 61 7.88 7.04 -7.33
C GLN A 61 7.01 8.23 -6.85
N ALA A 62 6.36 8.08 -5.69
CA ALA A 62 5.63 9.17 -5.03
C ALA A 62 6.54 10.11 -4.22
N ASP A 63 7.87 9.93 -4.30
CA ASP A 63 8.89 10.76 -3.66
C ASP A 63 8.78 10.86 -2.11
N LEU A 64 8.10 9.87 -1.50
CA LEU A 64 7.77 9.86 -0.08
C LEU A 64 9.03 9.67 0.80
N PHE A 65 10.03 8.92 0.31
CA PHE A 65 11.32 8.78 0.99
C PHE A 65 12.00 10.13 1.23
N ARG A 66 12.03 10.99 0.21
CA ARG A 66 12.64 12.32 0.31
C ARG A 66 11.81 13.26 1.16
N ILE A 67 10.50 13.29 0.95
CA ILE A 67 9.56 14.19 1.62
C ILE A 67 9.54 13.92 3.13
N PHE A 68 9.45 12.65 3.53
CA PHE A 68 9.36 12.26 4.94
C PHE A 68 10.70 11.83 5.56
N LYS A 69 11.80 11.86 4.78
CA LYS A 69 13.15 11.45 5.20
C LYS A 69 13.19 10.01 5.74
N LEU A 70 12.50 9.10 5.06
CA LEU A 70 12.37 7.72 5.50
C LEU A 70 13.70 6.97 5.37
N SER A 71 14.05 6.16 6.38
CA SER A 71 15.20 5.26 6.31
C SER A 71 14.85 3.98 5.54
N PRO A 72 15.58 3.60 4.46
CA PRO A 72 15.37 2.35 3.74
C PRO A 72 15.47 1.11 4.64
N ILE A 73 16.40 1.11 5.61
CA ILE A 73 16.58 0.00 6.56
C ILE A 73 15.32 -0.16 7.41
N LYS A 74 14.80 0.92 7.99
CA LYS A 74 13.59 0.85 8.81
C LYS A 74 12.36 0.50 7.97
N PHE A 75 12.29 1.03 6.74
CA PHE A 75 11.23 0.74 5.78
C PHE A 75 11.17 -0.76 5.47
N PHE A 76 12.27 -1.36 5.02
CA PHE A 76 12.29 -2.79 4.67
C PHE A 76 12.06 -3.68 5.90
N ASN A 77 12.59 -3.33 7.07
CA ASN A 77 12.26 -4.07 8.30
C ASN A 77 10.76 -4.06 8.59
N PHE A 78 10.11 -2.91 8.46
CA PHE A 78 8.69 -2.78 8.73
C PHE A 78 7.85 -3.55 7.70
N PHE A 79 8.03 -3.27 6.41
CA PHE A 79 7.19 -3.85 5.36
C PHE A 79 7.48 -5.35 5.14
N HIS A 80 8.70 -5.81 5.38
CA HIS A 80 8.98 -7.24 5.36
C HIS A 80 8.31 -7.98 6.53
N ALA A 81 8.40 -7.44 7.75
CA ALA A 81 7.69 -8.02 8.89
C ALA A 81 6.16 -8.01 8.68
N LEU A 82 5.62 -6.95 8.07
CA LEU A 82 4.22 -6.87 7.66
C LEU A 82 3.86 -7.98 6.66
N GLU A 83 4.65 -8.14 5.60
CA GLU A 83 4.47 -9.16 4.57
C GLU A 83 4.52 -10.59 5.14
N CYS A 84 5.42 -10.85 6.09
CA CYS A 84 5.51 -12.13 6.80
C CYS A 84 4.28 -12.45 7.66
N GLY A 85 3.50 -11.46 8.07
CA GLY A 85 2.27 -11.68 8.83
C GLY A 85 1.04 -11.99 7.96
N TYR A 86 1.15 -11.93 6.64
CA TYR A 86 0.08 -12.41 5.74
C TYR A 86 0.12 -13.94 5.64
N TRP A 87 -1.05 -14.56 5.83
CA TRP A 87 -1.17 -16.01 5.78
C TRP A 87 -1.14 -16.50 4.34
N ASP A 88 -0.61 -17.71 4.14
CA ASP A 88 -0.62 -18.38 2.85
C ASP A 88 -2.00 -19.04 2.60
N ILE A 89 -2.96 -18.20 2.25
CA ILE A 89 -4.35 -18.56 1.96
C ILE A 89 -4.75 -18.15 0.53
N PRO A 90 -5.82 -18.73 -0.05
CA PRO A 90 -6.11 -18.57 -1.48
C PRO A 90 -6.37 -17.13 -1.97
N TYR A 91 -6.75 -16.19 -1.08
CA TYR A 91 -7.12 -14.84 -1.49
C TYR A 91 -6.52 -13.74 -0.60
N HIS A 92 -6.91 -13.64 0.68
CA HIS A 92 -6.46 -12.58 1.61
C HIS A 92 -5.00 -12.78 2.08
N ASN A 93 -4.08 -12.81 1.12
CA ASN A 93 -2.66 -13.02 1.29
C ASN A 93 -1.88 -11.76 0.83
N ARG A 94 -0.55 -11.82 0.92
CA ARG A 94 0.36 -10.73 0.50
C ARG A 94 0.21 -10.31 -0.96
N VAL A 95 -0.20 -11.20 -1.87
CA VAL A 95 -0.43 -10.89 -3.29
C VAL A 95 -1.67 -10.01 -3.43
N HIS A 96 -2.75 -10.32 -2.71
CA HIS A 96 -3.93 -9.46 -2.69
C HIS A 96 -3.64 -8.08 -2.09
N ALA A 97 -2.89 -8.01 -1.00
CA ALA A 97 -2.47 -6.74 -0.42
C ALA A 97 -1.64 -5.90 -1.41
N ALA A 98 -0.74 -6.54 -2.16
CA ALA A 98 0.07 -5.89 -3.20
C ALA A 98 -0.79 -5.38 -4.36
N ASP A 99 -1.80 -6.15 -4.80
CA ASP A 99 -2.74 -5.75 -5.86
C ASP A 99 -3.61 -4.55 -5.45
N VAL A 100 -4.14 -4.56 -4.22
CA VAL A 100 -4.92 -3.42 -3.67
C VAL A 100 -4.04 -2.16 -3.56
N LEU A 101 -2.81 -2.30 -3.06
CA LEU A 101 -1.83 -1.21 -3.01
C LEU A 101 -1.56 -0.63 -4.42
N HIS A 102 -1.32 -1.49 -5.41
CA HIS A 102 -1.12 -1.08 -6.80
C HIS A 102 -2.33 -0.33 -7.34
N GLY A 103 -3.54 -0.83 -7.12
CA GLY A 103 -4.78 -0.16 -7.53
C GLY A 103 -4.94 1.23 -6.89
N CYS A 104 -4.67 1.37 -5.59
CA CYS A 104 -4.68 2.67 -4.91
C CYS A 104 -3.63 3.64 -5.48
N TYR A 105 -2.43 3.16 -5.78
CA TYR A 105 -1.39 3.96 -6.42
C TYR A 105 -1.85 4.42 -7.81
N TYR A 106 -2.30 3.49 -8.65
CA TYR A 106 -2.75 3.79 -10.01
C TYR A 106 -3.85 4.86 -10.02
N LEU A 107 -4.89 4.69 -9.20
CA LEU A 107 -6.01 5.63 -9.12
C LEU A 107 -5.60 7.03 -8.64
N THR A 108 -4.53 7.15 -7.87
CA THR A 108 -4.07 8.44 -7.35
C THR A 108 -3.05 9.14 -8.24
N CYS A 109 -2.23 8.40 -8.99
CA CYS A 109 -1.22 8.97 -9.87
C CYS A 109 -1.70 9.20 -11.32
N HIS A 110 -2.78 8.56 -11.75
CA HIS A 110 -3.30 8.72 -13.12
C HIS A 110 -4.31 9.87 -13.24
N PRO A 111 -4.29 10.63 -14.35
CA PRO A 111 -5.27 11.67 -14.61
C PRO A 111 -6.70 11.14 -14.69
N ILE A 112 -7.59 11.64 -13.84
CA ILE A 112 -9.02 11.33 -13.90
C ILE A 112 -9.77 12.55 -14.43
N ARG A 113 -10.77 12.31 -15.29
CA ARG A 113 -11.73 13.34 -15.71
C ARG A 113 -12.92 13.31 -14.76
N PRO A 114 -13.19 14.37 -13.99
CA PRO A 114 -14.39 14.43 -13.17
C PRO A 114 -15.64 14.41 -14.04
N LEU A 115 -16.51 13.42 -13.88
CA LEU A 115 -17.79 13.33 -14.60
C LEU A 115 -18.84 14.28 -14.02
N ILE A 116 -18.66 14.73 -12.77
CA ILE A 116 -19.56 15.64 -12.04
C ILE A 116 -18.72 16.77 -11.45
N GLY A 117 -18.88 17.98 -11.98
CA GLY A 117 -18.30 19.20 -11.40
C GLY A 117 -19.26 19.82 -10.38
N PRO A 118 -18.79 20.70 -9.48
CA PRO A 118 -19.63 21.34 -8.47
C PRO A 118 -20.76 22.22 -9.03
N ASN A 119 -20.74 22.54 -10.33
CA ASN A 119 -21.63 23.53 -10.96
C ASN A 119 -22.28 23.01 -12.25
N THR A 120 -22.96 21.85 -12.25
CA THR A 120 -23.72 21.42 -13.44
C THR A 120 -25.21 21.39 -13.16
N SER A 121 -25.87 22.50 -13.45
CA SER A 121 -27.25 22.50 -13.95
C SER A 121 -27.26 21.79 -15.31
N ILE A 122 -28.24 20.91 -15.51
CA ILE A 122 -28.36 19.96 -16.62
C ILE A 122 -28.46 20.66 -18.01
N ASP A 123 -28.73 21.96 -18.05
CA ASP A 123 -28.92 22.73 -19.29
C ASP A 123 -27.65 23.32 -19.92
N SER A 124 -26.47 23.12 -19.33
CA SER A 124 -25.21 23.71 -19.82
C SER A 124 -24.43 22.77 -20.76
N LEU A 125 -25.08 22.21 -21.78
CA LEU A 125 -24.43 21.36 -22.80
C LEU A 125 -23.64 22.14 -23.85
N GLN A 126 -23.44 23.44 -23.66
CA GLN A 126 -22.61 24.26 -24.53
C GLN A 126 -21.58 25.04 -23.70
N SER A 127 -20.30 24.69 -23.93
CA SER A 127 -19.11 25.45 -23.52
C SER A 127 -18.71 25.42 -22.03
N SER A 128 -18.45 24.23 -21.47
CA SER A 128 -17.56 24.12 -20.31
C SER A 128 -16.16 23.76 -20.78
N SER A 129 -15.20 24.64 -20.49
CA SER A 129 -13.75 24.40 -20.62
C SER A 129 -13.42 22.95 -20.25
N LEU A 130 -12.76 22.22 -21.15
CA LEU A 130 -12.26 20.87 -20.89
C LEU A 130 -11.51 20.90 -19.55
N THR A 131 -12.13 20.42 -18.48
CA THR A 131 -11.43 20.24 -17.21
C THR A 131 -10.28 19.28 -17.49
N GLN A 132 -9.05 19.80 -17.47
CA GLN A 132 -7.88 19.00 -17.79
C GLN A 132 -7.82 17.84 -16.80
N ALA A 133 -7.68 16.62 -17.34
CA ALA A 133 -7.54 15.43 -16.51
C ALA A 133 -6.34 15.66 -15.59
N SER A 134 -6.57 15.59 -14.29
CA SER A 134 -5.56 15.83 -13.26
C SER A 134 -5.54 14.62 -12.32
N PRO A 135 -4.36 14.15 -11.88
CA PRO A 135 -4.28 13.08 -10.90
C PRO A 135 -4.91 13.48 -9.56
N MET A 136 -5.57 12.54 -8.87
CA MET A 136 -6.13 12.79 -7.54
C MET A 136 -5.04 13.16 -6.51
N SER A 137 -3.81 12.69 -6.71
CA SER A 137 -2.65 13.06 -5.89
C SER A 137 -2.38 14.56 -5.83
N GLN A 138 -2.84 15.37 -6.81
CA GLN A 138 -2.72 16.83 -6.74
C GLN A 138 -3.69 17.47 -5.73
N SER A 139 -4.79 16.80 -5.43
CA SER A 139 -5.80 17.23 -4.45
C SER A 139 -5.62 16.63 -3.05
N MET A 140 -4.63 15.74 -2.88
CA MET A 140 -4.32 15.08 -1.61
C MET A 140 -2.98 15.58 -1.07
N SER A 141 -2.86 15.70 0.24
CA SER A 141 -1.56 15.92 0.88
C SER A 141 -0.68 14.67 0.75
N THR A 142 0.63 14.88 0.78
CA THR A 142 1.61 13.78 0.74
C THR A 142 1.47 12.85 1.94
N LEU A 143 0.96 13.34 3.07
CA LEU A 143 0.65 12.55 4.26
C LEU A 143 -0.56 11.63 4.01
N GLU A 144 -1.62 12.13 3.37
CA GLU A 144 -2.78 11.32 3.00
C GLU A 144 -2.42 10.24 1.98
N LEU A 145 -1.53 10.54 1.02
CA LEU A 145 -1.03 9.55 0.08
C LEU A 145 -0.22 8.45 0.78
N MET A 146 0.71 8.84 1.66
CA MET A 146 1.47 7.86 2.45
C MET A 146 0.55 7.00 3.33
N ALA A 147 -0.45 7.61 3.95
CA ALA A 147 -1.44 6.91 4.77
C ALA A 147 -2.29 5.96 3.91
N LEU A 148 -2.73 6.38 2.73
CA LEU A 148 -3.49 5.54 1.81
C LEU A 148 -2.69 4.30 1.38
N TYR A 149 -1.46 4.48 0.90
CA TYR A 149 -0.63 3.38 0.42
C TYR A 149 -0.26 2.42 1.55
N THR A 150 0.15 2.96 2.70
CA THR A 150 0.49 2.09 3.81
C THR A 150 -0.74 1.36 4.33
N ALA A 151 -1.92 2.00 4.38
CA ALA A 151 -3.17 1.35 4.78
C ALA A 151 -3.54 0.22 3.81
N ALA A 152 -3.44 0.45 2.49
CA ALA A 152 -3.67 -0.57 1.48
C ALA A 152 -2.76 -1.80 1.67
N ALA A 153 -1.47 -1.57 1.97
CA ALA A 153 -0.50 -2.64 2.19
C ALA A 153 -0.78 -3.51 3.44
N MET A 154 -1.54 -3.01 4.42
CA MET A 154 -1.79 -3.72 5.69
C MET A 154 -3.27 -4.06 5.94
N HIS A 155 -4.16 -3.75 5.00
CA HIS A 155 -5.61 -3.74 5.26
C HIS A 155 -6.17 -5.10 5.71
N ASP A 156 -5.56 -6.18 5.21
CA ASP A 156 -5.89 -7.58 5.48
C ASP A 156 -4.80 -8.30 6.29
N TYR A 157 -3.97 -7.57 7.03
CA TYR A 157 -2.95 -8.18 7.88
C TYR A 157 -3.58 -9.17 8.88
N ASP A 158 -2.94 -10.34 9.06
CA ASP A 158 -3.39 -11.46 9.91
C ASP A 158 -4.80 -12.00 9.59
N HIS A 159 -5.26 -11.88 8.33
CA HIS A 159 -6.58 -12.34 7.94
C HIS A 159 -6.67 -13.90 7.90
N PRO A 160 -7.61 -14.53 8.64
CA PRO A 160 -7.67 -16.00 8.78
C PRO A 160 -8.31 -16.74 7.59
N GLY A 161 -8.74 -16.00 6.57
CA GLY A 161 -9.46 -16.56 5.41
C GLY A 161 -10.87 -17.02 5.76
N ARG A 162 -11.49 -16.38 6.75
CA ARG A 162 -12.88 -16.59 7.18
C ARG A 162 -13.58 -15.25 7.26
N THR A 163 -14.90 -15.26 7.04
CA THR A 163 -15.71 -14.05 7.16
C THR A 163 -16.07 -13.76 8.62
N ASN A 164 -16.41 -12.51 8.92
CA ASN A 164 -16.83 -12.11 10.27
C ASN A 164 -18.06 -12.90 10.75
N ALA A 165 -18.98 -13.19 9.84
CA ALA A 165 -20.16 -14.01 10.13
C ALA A 165 -19.78 -15.42 10.62
N PHE A 166 -18.73 -16.02 10.04
CA PHE A 166 -18.24 -17.33 10.46
C PHE A 166 -17.57 -17.26 11.84
N LEU A 167 -16.73 -16.25 12.09
CA LEU A 167 -16.02 -16.10 13.37
C LEU A 167 -16.99 -15.87 14.54
N VAL A 168 -18.04 -15.07 14.34
CA VAL A 168 -19.10 -14.85 15.32
C VAL A 168 -19.87 -16.14 15.60
N ALA A 169 -20.20 -16.91 14.55
CA ALA A 169 -20.94 -18.16 14.69
C ALA A 169 -20.13 -19.29 15.35
N ALA A 170 -18.81 -19.27 15.21
CA ALA A 170 -17.92 -20.30 15.75
C ALA A 170 -17.52 -20.08 17.22
N GLU A 171 -17.98 -18.99 17.86
CA GLU A 171 -17.56 -18.56 19.22
C GLU A 171 -16.03 -18.59 19.41
N ASP A 172 -15.29 -18.21 18.37
CA ASP A 172 -13.83 -18.31 18.39
C ASP A 172 -13.27 -17.42 19.51
N LYS A 173 -12.34 -17.95 20.32
CA LYS A 173 -11.79 -17.27 21.51
C LYS A 173 -11.02 -15.99 21.21
N LYS A 174 -10.65 -15.76 19.94
CA LYS A 174 -10.11 -14.47 19.47
C LYS A 174 -11.18 -13.36 19.44
N PHE A 175 -12.47 -13.71 19.45
CA PHE A 175 -13.59 -12.77 19.41
C PHE A 175 -14.01 -12.35 20.84
N ILE A 176 -13.64 -11.14 21.26
CA ILE A 176 -14.20 -10.51 22.47
C ILE A 176 -15.44 -9.72 22.05
N PRO A 177 -16.63 -9.97 22.62
CA PRO A 177 -17.85 -9.27 22.22
C PRO A 177 -17.84 -7.85 22.81
N ARG A 178 -17.49 -6.85 21.99
CA ARG A 178 -17.63 -5.43 22.34
C ARG A 178 -18.62 -4.73 21.39
N SER A 179 -19.79 -4.40 21.95
CA SER A 179 -20.85 -3.50 21.46
C SER A 179 -20.89 -3.17 19.94
N SER A 180 -21.69 -3.95 19.22
CA SER A 180 -22.67 -3.62 18.16
C SER A 180 -22.39 -2.64 16.99
N GLU A 181 -21.26 -1.95 16.87
CA GLU A 181 -20.96 -1.15 15.65
C GLU A 181 -19.57 -1.41 15.05
N ILE A 182 -18.68 -2.09 15.78
CA ILE A 182 -17.26 -2.24 15.44
C ILE A 182 -16.99 -3.55 14.65
N THR A 183 -17.96 -4.44 14.49
CA THR A 183 -17.76 -5.79 13.92
C THR A 183 -17.61 -5.88 12.39
N LYS A 184 -17.52 -4.75 11.68
CA LYS A 184 -16.98 -4.73 10.29
C LYS A 184 -15.46 -4.64 10.27
N SER A 185 -14.85 -4.25 11.38
CA SER A 185 -13.42 -4.01 11.47
C SER A 185 -12.80 -5.31 12.01
N ASN A 186 -12.21 -6.12 11.13
CA ASN A 186 -11.29 -7.20 11.52
C ASN A 186 -10.30 -6.64 12.55
N ASP A 187 -9.74 -7.45 13.44
CA ASP A 187 -8.71 -7.00 14.40
C ASP A 187 -7.55 -6.23 13.72
N SER A 188 -7.36 -6.42 12.41
CA SER A 188 -6.53 -5.61 11.49
C SER A 188 -6.84 -4.11 11.56
N ALA A 189 -8.11 -3.68 11.64
CA ALA A 189 -8.52 -2.28 11.63
C ALA A 189 -8.15 -1.49 12.90
N VAL A 190 -7.89 -2.16 14.03
CA VAL A 190 -7.33 -1.53 15.24
C VAL A 190 -5.80 -1.52 15.19
N LEU A 191 -5.20 -2.52 14.55
CA LEU A 191 -3.77 -2.56 14.26
C LEU A 191 -3.35 -1.49 13.24
N ILE A 192 -4.18 -1.18 12.25
CA ILE A 192 -3.88 -0.18 11.20
C ILE A 192 -3.54 1.21 11.79
N PRO A 193 -4.35 1.82 12.67
CA PRO A 193 -4.00 3.08 13.32
C PRO A 193 -2.74 2.98 14.19
N LEU A 194 -2.52 1.88 14.89
CA LEU A 194 -1.35 1.68 15.75
C LEU A 194 -0.07 1.48 14.93
N MET A 195 -0.14 0.74 13.83
CA MET A 195 0.94 0.56 12.87
C MET A 195 1.22 1.87 12.12
N MET A 196 0.20 2.64 11.75
CA MET A 196 0.32 4.00 11.21
C MET A 196 1.02 4.97 12.17
N LEU A 197 0.64 4.96 13.45
CA LEU A 197 1.28 5.77 14.49
C LEU A 197 2.74 5.33 14.70
N SER A 198 3.00 4.02 14.71
CA SER A 198 4.35 3.46 14.75
C SER A 198 5.17 3.88 13.53
N LEU A 199 4.61 3.89 12.31
CA LEU A 199 5.25 4.39 11.09
C LEU A 199 5.69 5.85 11.26
N LEU A 200 4.77 6.71 11.72
CA LEU A 200 5.00 8.15 11.88
C LEU A 200 6.05 8.46 12.96
N GLN A 201 6.18 7.61 13.97
CA GLN A 201 7.13 7.76 15.07
C GLN A 201 8.49 7.10 14.78
N ASN A 202 8.50 5.96 14.08
CA ASN A 202 9.69 5.11 13.98
C ASN A 202 10.43 5.22 12.64
N LEU A 203 9.79 5.63 11.54
CA LEU A 203 10.45 5.67 10.22
C LEU A 203 11.26 6.95 9.93
N LYS A 204 11.16 7.97 10.80
CA LYS A 204 12.01 9.17 10.75
C LYS A 204 13.41 8.95 11.33
#